data_AF-W9YQR7-F1
#
_entry.id   AF-W9YQR7-F1
#
_cell.length_a   1.000
_cell.length_b   1.000
_cell.length_c   1.000
_cell.angle_alpha   90.00
_cell.angle_beta   90.00
_cell.angle_gamma   90.00
#
_symmetry.space_group_name_H-M   'P 1'
#
loop_
_entity.id
_entity.type
_entity.pdbx_description
1 polymer ?
#
loop_
_entity_poly.entity_id
_entity_poly.type
_entity_poly.pdbx_seq_one_letter_code
_entity_poly.pdbx_strand_id
1 'polypeptide(L)'
;MQNLPVLRAGELTGFVHNSAAYELNVVQQPNDGRALSSPKRNARGAVKWPLDPPCVVELFLRDGDQSRSYLHSPYWFCTSEIEAVNNEALESDTLSGALTSSLHKVKMHDSRDHGFFVFGDLYVKYPGVFRLKFTVFEMRQG
;
A
#
# COMPACT_ATOMS: atom_id res chain seq x y z
N MET A 1 -8.56 11.45 25.95
CA MET A 1 -7.21 11.46 25.34
C MET A 1 -6.36 10.48 26.11
N GLN A 2 -6.15 9.28 25.57
CA GLN A 2 -5.22 8.32 26.19
C GLN A 2 -3.80 8.77 25.84
N ASN A 3 -2.99 9.03 26.86
CA ASN A 3 -1.56 9.30 26.70
C ASN A 3 -0.91 8.04 26.11
N LEU A 4 -0.52 8.12 24.84
CA LEU A 4 0.28 7.07 24.20
C LEU A 4 1.64 7.02 24.93
N PRO A 5 2.05 5.87 25.49
CA PRO A 5 3.39 5.72 26.03
C PRO A 5 4.42 5.96 24.91
N VAL A 6 5.49 6.67 25.23
CA VAL A 6 6.65 6.87 24.33
C VAL A 6 7.39 5.53 24.25
N LEU A 7 6.92 4.64 23.38
CA LEU A 7 7.48 3.32 23.18
C LEU A 7 8.51 3.37 22.06
N ARG A 8 9.70 2.83 22.29
CA ARG A 8 10.76 2.75 21.26
C ARG A 8 10.30 1.81 20.14
N ALA A 9 10.88 1.93 18.94
CA ALA A 9 10.50 1.12 17.78
C ALA A 9 10.48 -0.41 18.06
N GLY A 10 11.42 -0.91 18.89
CA GLY A 10 11.45 -2.33 19.31
C GLY A 10 10.45 -2.73 20.40
N GLU A 11 9.77 -1.77 21.03
CA GLU A 11 8.74 -2.01 22.06
C GLU A 11 7.33 -1.89 21.45
N LEU A 12 7.16 -1.08 20.41
CA LEU A 12 5.92 -1.05 19.61
C LEU A 12 5.66 -2.39 18.90
N THR A 13 6.71 -3.14 18.60
CA THR A 13 6.62 -4.49 18.04
C THR A 13 6.17 -5.55 19.04
N GLY A 14 6.09 -5.23 20.34
CA GLY A 14 5.58 -6.12 21.38
C GLY A 14 4.07 -6.02 21.63
N PHE A 15 3.41 -4.98 21.11
CA PHE A 15 1.97 -4.78 21.26
C PHE A 15 1.21 -5.27 20.03
N VAL A 16 0.14 -6.04 20.27
CA VAL A 16 -0.74 -6.61 19.23
C VAL A 16 -1.58 -5.52 18.55
N HIS A 17 -1.85 -4.41 19.24
CA HIS A 17 -2.69 -3.33 18.74
C HIS A 17 -2.19 -1.97 19.21
N ASN A 18 -1.44 -1.27 18.36
CA ASN A 18 -1.33 0.18 18.47
C ASN A 18 -1.47 0.82 17.09
N SER A 19 -2.64 0.66 16.46
CA SER A 19 -2.92 1.23 15.15
C SER A 19 -2.71 2.75 15.10
N ALA A 20 -2.88 3.45 16.23
CA ALA A 20 -2.65 4.88 16.33
C ALA A 20 -1.18 5.31 16.17
N ALA A 21 -0.23 4.38 16.33
CA ALA A 21 1.18 4.63 16.08
C ALA A 21 1.56 4.50 14.60
N TYR A 22 0.70 3.91 13.75
CA TYR A 22 0.97 3.68 12.33
C TYR A 22 0.08 4.55 11.48
N GLU A 23 0.68 5.24 10.52
CA GLU A 23 -0.02 6.09 9.57
C GLU A 23 0.36 5.68 8.14
N LEU A 24 -0.67 5.50 7.32
CA LEU A 24 -0.53 5.27 5.89
C LEU A 24 -1.08 6.48 5.14
N ASN A 25 -0.21 7.11 4.35
CA ASN A 25 -0.57 8.28 3.54
C ASN A 25 -0.45 7.94 2.07
N VAL A 26 -1.54 8.03 1.31
CA VAL A 26 -1.49 7.87 -0.15
C VAL A 26 -0.96 9.17 -0.74
N VAL A 27 0.33 9.20 -1.06
CA VAL A 27 1.04 10.39 -1.57
C VAL A 27 0.96 10.52 -3.09
N GLN A 28 0.65 9.43 -3.80
CA GLN A 28 0.34 9.43 -5.22
C GLN A 28 -0.88 8.54 -5.49
N GLN A 29 -1.96 9.16 -5.96
CA GLN A 29 -3.18 8.48 -6.40
C GLN A 29 -3.07 8.13 -7.88
N PRO A 30 -3.63 6.99 -8.34
CA PRO A 30 -3.80 6.75 -9.75
C PRO A 30 -4.90 7.67 -10.30
N ASN A 31 -4.79 8.05 -11.58
CA ASN A 31 -5.87 8.76 -12.27
C ASN A 31 -6.84 7.71 -12.85
N ASP A 32 -7.22 7.85 -14.13
CA ASP A 32 -8.10 6.90 -14.80
C ASP A 32 -7.33 5.66 -15.29
N GLY A 33 -7.72 4.49 -14.79
CA GLY A 33 -7.26 3.19 -15.31
C GLY A 33 -7.97 2.82 -16.62
N ARG A 34 -7.30 2.05 -17.48
CA ARG A 34 -7.92 1.51 -18.70
C ARG A 34 -8.30 0.04 -18.51
N ALA A 35 -9.60 -0.23 -18.43
CA ALA A 35 -10.13 -1.58 -18.45
C ALA A 35 -10.19 -2.15 -19.88
N LEU A 36 -9.94 -3.45 -20.02
CA LEU A 36 -10.11 -4.13 -21.29
C LEU A 36 -11.61 -4.37 -21.52
N SER A 37 -12.16 -3.77 -22.58
CA SER A 37 -13.56 -3.88 -22.98
C SER A 37 -14.05 -5.31 -23.31
N SER A 38 -13.20 -6.34 -23.26
CA SER A 38 -13.59 -7.71 -23.60
C SER A 38 -12.76 -8.74 -22.82
N PRO A 39 -13.38 -9.56 -21.94
CA PRO A 39 -12.71 -10.65 -21.22
C PRO A 39 -12.08 -11.69 -22.16
N LYS A 40 -12.63 -11.85 -23.37
CA LYS A 40 -12.09 -12.77 -24.40
C LYS A 40 -10.75 -12.33 -24.97
N ARG A 41 -10.35 -11.07 -24.77
CA ARG A 41 -9.06 -10.55 -25.23
C ARG A 41 -7.92 -10.83 -24.25
N ASN A 42 -8.16 -11.60 -23.18
CA ASN A 42 -7.12 -12.14 -22.29
C ASN A 42 -6.28 -13.25 -22.96
N ALA A 43 -5.99 -13.11 -24.26
CA ALA A 43 -5.02 -13.94 -24.96
C ALA A 43 -3.60 -13.59 -24.47
N ARG A 44 -2.70 -14.57 -24.46
CA ARG A 44 -1.28 -14.33 -24.23
C ARG A 44 -0.81 -13.25 -25.21
N GLY A 45 -0.42 -12.07 -24.71
CA GLY A 45 0.00 -10.92 -25.53
C GLY A 45 -0.93 -9.71 -25.54
N ALA A 46 -2.05 -9.72 -24.80
CA ALA A 46 -2.83 -8.50 -24.62
C ALA A 46 -2.05 -7.44 -23.84
N VAL A 47 -1.99 -6.23 -24.40
CA VAL A 47 -1.40 -5.06 -23.75
C VAL A 47 -2.22 -4.72 -22.51
N LYS A 48 -1.60 -4.88 -21.34
CA LYS A 48 -2.15 -4.44 -20.07
C LYS A 48 -1.68 -3.01 -19.80
N TRP A 49 -2.59 -2.18 -19.29
CA TRP A 49 -2.31 -0.78 -18.98
C TRP A 49 -2.29 -0.66 -17.45
N PRO A 50 -1.12 -0.49 -16.83
CA PRO A 50 -1.07 -0.34 -15.39
C PRO A 50 -1.79 0.96 -15.00
N LEU A 51 -2.23 1.02 -13.75
CA LEU A 51 -2.70 2.27 -13.17
C LEU A 51 -1.58 3.32 -13.23
N ASP A 52 -1.90 4.46 -13.85
CA ASP A 52 -0.97 5.54 -14.11
C ASP A 52 -1.55 6.88 -13.60
N PRO A 53 -0.80 7.67 -12.81
CA PRO A 53 0.52 7.35 -12.25
C PRO A 53 0.44 6.19 -11.22
N PRO A 54 1.56 5.50 -10.93
CA PRO A 54 1.55 4.35 -10.01
C PRO A 54 1.12 4.77 -8.60
N CYS A 55 0.47 3.88 -7.85
CA CYS A 55 0.07 4.24 -6.49
C CYS A 55 1.30 4.25 -5.58
N VAL A 56 1.48 5.31 -4.80
CA VAL A 56 2.57 5.42 -3.81
C VAL A 56 1.96 5.70 -2.45
N VAL A 57 2.29 4.84 -1.49
CA VAL A 57 1.79 4.93 -0.11
C VAL A 57 2.98 5.07 0.83
N GLU A 58 2.98 6.13 1.63
CA GLU A 58 3.98 6.37 2.67
C GLU A 58 3.58 5.67 3.97
N LEU A 59 4.55 5.01 4.61
CA LEU A 59 4.45 4.51 5.97
C LEU A 59 5.17 5.46 6.94
N PHE A 60 4.41 5.97 7.90
CA PHE A 60 4.93 6.79 8.97
C PHE A 60 4.58 6.21 10.34
N LEU A 61 5.58 6.08 11.21
CA LEU A 61 5.39 5.64 12.58
C LEU A 61 5.49 6.85 13.53
N ARG A 62 4.48 7.01 14.39
CA ARG A 62 4.42 8.01 15.47
C ARG A 62 4.96 7.42 16.76
N ASP A 63 6.19 6.93 16.72
CA ASP A 63 6.86 6.24 17.82
C ASP A 63 7.79 7.12 18.66
N GLY A 64 8.08 8.32 18.17
CA GLY A 64 9.06 9.22 18.80
C GLY A 64 10.52 8.78 18.57
N ASP A 65 10.76 7.73 17.78
CA ASP A 65 12.09 7.29 17.38
C ASP A 65 12.60 8.21 16.25
N GLN A 66 13.47 9.16 16.61
CA GLN A 66 14.11 10.04 15.64
C GLN A 66 15.01 9.30 14.66
N SER A 67 15.48 8.09 14.99
CA SER A 67 16.36 7.31 14.11
C SER A 67 15.60 6.63 12.97
N ARG A 68 14.27 6.53 13.06
CA ARG A 68 13.40 5.84 12.09
C ARG A 68 13.91 4.43 11.76
N SER A 69 14.33 3.70 12.78
CA SER A 69 14.92 2.36 12.64
C SER A 69 14.02 1.38 11.89
N TYR A 70 12.69 1.58 11.94
CA TYR A 70 11.70 0.80 11.20
C TYR A 70 11.93 0.79 9.67
N LEU A 71 12.53 1.85 9.10
CA LEU A 71 12.84 1.94 7.66
C LEU A 71 13.88 0.90 7.20
N HIS A 72 14.63 0.33 8.14
CA HIS A 72 15.62 -0.70 7.88
C HIS A 72 15.08 -2.12 8.07
N SER A 73 13.85 -2.27 8.57
CA SER A 73 13.24 -3.60 8.77
C SER A 73 12.79 -4.19 7.43
N PRO A 74 13.23 -5.41 7.08
CA PRO A 74 12.82 -6.09 5.84
C PRO A 74 11.43 -6.75 5.96
N TYR A 75 10.78 -6.62 7.12
CA TYR A 75 9.55 -7.36 7.44
C TYR A 75 8.27 -6.59 7.15
N TRP A 76 8.38 -5.34 6.69
CA TRP A 76 7.25 -4.50 6.32
C TRP A 76 6.83 -4.74 4.87
N PHE A 77 5.55 -5.04 4.69
CA PHE A 77 4.92 -5.13 3.38
C PHE A 77 3.50 -4.54 3.43
N CYS A 78 3.02 -4.08 2.28
CA CYS A 78 1.68 -3.56 2.11
C CYS A 78 0.98 -4.33 1.01
N THR A 79 -0.28 -4.70 1.23
CA THR A 79 -1.15 -5.26 0.19
C THR A 79 -2.10 -4.19 -0.35
N SER A 80 -2.56 -4.39 -1.58
CA SER A 80 -3.59 -3.60 -2.24
C SER A 80 -4.79 -4.47 -2.58
N GLU A 81 -5.97 -4.02 -2.16
CA GLU A 81 -7.27 -4.61 -2.46
C GLU A 81 -8.11 -3.57 -3.21
N ILE A 82 -9.12 -4.03 -3.95
CA ILE A 82 -10.06 -3.14 -4.64
C ILE A 82 -11.44 -3.24 -4.02
N GLU A 83 -12.09 -2.11 -3.83
CA GLU A 83 -13.44 -1.99 -3.28
C GLU A 83 -14.34 -1.22 -4.26
N ALA A 84 -15.57 -1.69 -4.47
CA ALA A 84 -16.56 -0.97 -5.26
C ALA A 84 -17.10 0.23 -4.47
N VAL A 85 -17.22 1.39 -5.11
CA VAL A 85 -17.71 2.61 -4.43
C VAL A 85 -19.20 2.53 -4.07
N ASN A 86 -19.98 1.80 -4.87
CA ASN A 86 -21.44 1.73 -4.75
C ASN A 86 -21.97 0.38 -4.24
N ASN A 87 -21.14 -0.42 -3.54
CA ASN A 87 -21.46 -1.81 -3.15
C ASN A 87 -21.88 -2.70 -4.34
N GLU A 88 -21.44 -2.38 -5.56
CA GLU A 88 -21.63 -3.25 -6.71
C GLU A 88 -20.85 -4.56 -6.52
N ALA A 89 -21.38 -5.65 -7.08
CA ALA A 89 -20.71 -6.94 -7.03
C ALA A 89 -19.36 -6.84 -7.77
N LEU A 90 -18.29 -7.17 -7.05
CA LEU A 90 -16.94 -7.15 -7.56
C LEU A 90 -16.51 -8.57 -7.95
N GLU A 91 -16.06 -8.75 -9.18
CA GLU A 91 -15.41 -10.00 -9.60
C GLU A 91 -14.07 -10.14 -8.88
N SER A 92 -13.75 -11.35 -8.39
CA SER A 92 -12.54 -11.59 -7.60
C SER A 92 -11.23 -11.27 -8.35
N ASP A 93 -11.27 -11.23 -9.67
CA ASP A 93 -10.14 -10.91 -10.55
C ASP A 93 -10.19 -9.48 -11.13
N THR A 94 -10.96 -8.58 -10.51
CA THR A 94 -11.06 -7.18 -10.96
C THR A 94 -9.73 -6.44 -10.86
N LEU A 95 -8.99 -6.62 -9.76
CA LEU A 95 -7.64 -6.10 -9.58
C LEU A 95 -6.62 -7.24 -9.77
N SER A 96 -5.57 -6.99 -10.53
CA SER A 96 -4.52 -7.97 -10.80
C SER A 96 -3.14 -7.31 -10.91
N GLY A 97 -2.09 -8.14 -10.94
CA GLY A 97 -0.69 -7.72 -11.00
C GLY A 97 0.02 -7.91 -9.66
N ALA A 98 0.98 -7.04 -9.33
CA ALA A 98 1.70 -7.07 -8.06
C ALA A 98 0.87 -6.41 -6.95
N LEU A 99 0.02 -7.21 -6.29
CA LEU A 99 -0.86 -6.75 -5.20
C LEU A 99 -0.14 -6.53 -3.87
N THR A 100 1.14 -6.86 -3.78
CA THR A 100 1.96 -6.72 -2.57
C THR A 100 3.22 -5.92 -2.89
N SER A 101 3.56 -4.96 -2.04
CA SER A 101 4.75 -4.12 -2.14
C SER A 101 5.56 -4.17 -0.85
N SER A 102 6.89 -4.23 -0.96
CA SER A 102 7.80 -4.15 0.20
C SER A 102 8.12 -2.69 0.54
N LEU A 103 8.58 -2.44 1.77
CA LEU A 103 8.97 -1.09 2.19
C LEU A 103 10.26 -0.65 1.49
N HIS A 104 10.22 0.49 0.78
CA HIS A 104 11.37 1.12 0.17
C HIS A 104 11.78 2.37 0.94
N LYS A 105 13.04 2.40 1.43
CA LYS A 105 13.62 3.60 2.03
C LYS A 105 14.07 4.58 0.94
N VAL A 106 13.55 5.80 0.95
CA VAL A 106 13.88 6.84 -0.02
C VAL A 106 14.26 8.13 0.70
N LYS A 107 15.36 8.75 0.29
CA LYS A 107 15.77 10.06 0.79
C LYS A 107 15.06 11.15 0.01
N MET A 108 14.26 11.98 0.70
CA MET A 108 13.49 13.06 0.10
C MET A 108 14.25 14.39 0.10
N HIS A 109 13.64 15.42 -0.49
CA HIS A 109 14.24 16.75 -0.69
C HIS A 109 14.51 17.49 0.64
N ASP A 110 13.79 17.12 1.70
CA ASP A 110 14.01 17.59 3.06
C ASP A 110 15.21 16.92 3.76
N SER A 111 15.96 16.09 3.01
CA SER A 111 17.08 15.28 3.47
C SER A 111 16.74 14.24 4.53
N ARG A 112 15.45 13.93 4.74
CA ARG A 112 14.99 12.87 5.63
C ARG A 112 14.74 11.60 4.83
N ASP A 113 14.86 10.47 5.53
CA ASP A 113 14.49 9.16 4.99
C ASP A 113 13.00 8.91 5.22
N HIS A 114 12.33 8.49 4.17
CA HIS A 114 10.91 8.13 4.13
C HIS A 114 10.75 6.68 3.69
N GLY A 115 9.66 6.05 4.13
CA GLY A 115 9.33 4.67 3.78
C GLY A 115 8.12 4.65 2.85
N PHE A 116 8.29 4.13 1.63
CA PHE A 116 7.22 4.05 0.65
C PHE A 116 6.95 2.61 0.21
N PHE A 117 5.68 2.30 0.02
CA PHE A 117 5.20 1.17 -0.77
C PHE A 117 4.83 1.70 -2.15
N VAL A 118 5.39 1.07 -3.19
CA VAL A 118 5.17 1.47 -4.59
C VAL A 118 4.43 0.35 -5.31
N PHE A 119 3.32 0.70 -5.93
CA PHE A 119 2.48 -0.21 -6.70
C PHE A 119 2.47 0.22 -8.18
N GLY A 120 3.52 -0.19 -8.90
CA GLY A 120 3.71 0.12 -10.32
C GLY A 120 3.09 -0.87 -11.30
N ASP A 121 2.58 -2.00 -10.80
CA ASP A 121 2.08 -3.12 -11.61
C ASP A 121 0.67 -3.50 -11.15
N LEU A 122 -0.24 -2.53 -11.06
CA LEU A 122 -1.66 -2.75 -10.76
C LEU A 122 -2.49 -2.58 -12.01
N TYR A 123 -3.41 -3.51 -12.26
CA TYR A 123 -4.29 -3.50 -13.43
C TYR A 123 -5.75 -3.71 -13.03
N VAL A 124 -6.64 -2.93 -13.63
CA VAL A 124 -8.08 -3.10 -13.48
C VAL A 124 -8.63 -3.79 -14.74
N LYS A 125 -9.29 -4.93 -14.53
CA LYS A 125 -9.78 -5.77 -15.63
C LYS A 125 -11.12 -5.30 -16.19
N TYR A 126 -12.02 -4.85 -15.32
CA TYR A 126 -13.39 -4.48 -15.67
C TYR A 126 -13.62 -2.97 -15.52
N PRO A 127 -14.40 -2.34 -16.41
CA PRO A 127 -14.73 -0.93 -16.28
C PRO A 127 -15.60 -0.70 -15.03
N GLY A 128 -15.38 0.40 -14.33
CA GLY A 128 -16.14 0.76 -13.14
C GLY A 128 -15.45 1.87 -12.34
N VAL A 129 -16.08 2.27 -11.23
CA VAL A 129 -15.54 3.24 -10.28
C VAL A 129 -15.20 2.52 -8.99
N PHE A 130 -13.91 2.53 -8.64
CA PHE A 130 -13.37 1.73 -7.55
C PHE A 130 -12.54 2.58 -6.60
N ARG A 131 -12.29 2.04 -5.41
CA ARG A 131 -11.27 2.51 -4.47
C ARG A 131 -10.23 1.43 -4.28
N LEU A 132 -8.99 1.85 -4.08
CA LEU A 132 -7.95 0.95 -3.60
C LEU A 132 -7.85 1.06 -2.09
N LYS A 133 -7.79 -0.10 -1.43
CA LYS A 133 -7.55 -0.22 -0.01
C LYS A 133 -6.16 -0.80 0.21
N PHE A 134 -5.36 -0.08 0.99
CA PHE A 134 -4.00 -0.48 1.32
C PHE A 134 -3.95 -0.97 2.76
N THR A 135 -3.38 -2.15 2.97
CA THR A 135 -3.22 -2.74 4.31
C THR A 135 -1.74 -3.04 4.55
N VAL A 136 -1.18 -2.46 5.60
CA VAL A 136 0.21 -2.70 6.01
C VAL A 136 0.30 -3.86 6.99
N PHE A 137 1.34 -4.67 6.82
CA PHE A 137 1.65 -5.82 7.65
C PHE A 137 3.13 -5.80 8.04
N GLU A 138 3.41 -6.38 9.20
CA GLU A 138 4.75 -6.71 9.66
C GLU A 138 4.86 -8.23 9.83
N MET A 139 5.83 -8.86 9.17
CA MET A 139 6.14 -10.26 9.44
C MET A 139 6.84 -10.38 10.79
N ARG A 140 6.28 -11.19 11.69
CA ARG A 140 6.90 -11.53 12.98
C ARG A 140 7.05 -13.05 13.07
N GLN A 141 8.18 -13.51 13.62
CA GLN A 141 8.31 -14.91 13.99
C GLN A 141 7.40 -15.18 15.19
N GLY A 142 6.62 -16.27 15.11
CA GLY A 142 5.76 -16.75 16.20
C GLY A 142 6.53 -17.56 17.24
#